data_AF-A0A957B3P0-F1
#
_entry.id   AF-A0A957B3P0-F1
#
_cell.length_a   1.000
_cell.length_b   1.000
_cell.length_c   1.000
_cell.angle_alpha   90.00
_cell.angle_beta   90.00
_cell.angle_gamma   90.00
#
_symmetry.space_group_name_H-M   'P 1'
#
loop_
_entity.id
_entity.type
_entity.pdbx_description
1 polymer ?
#
loop_
_entity_poly.entity_id
_entity_poly.type
_entity_poly.pdbx_seq_one_letter_code
_entity_poly.pdbx_strand_id
1 'polypeptide(L)'
;MHLKRIEALPSALDILRYLYQQPSHEAEVDDICDSLNIGDIRFGKAIRRLVTLGYVQMNAHLVYGLTQNGERSSAELAEYDNATEGIDQEPQRTVRKVYVAAPRSLVAGQPSTLQIAFAEDSRFRSPVEVVLRMETLNSTLAETDDRVIRLGSGQQIVDASLTPDWFDQMRFKLQVFQLAADGEDLHICGGMYVDLNVQAEGMPGEVVAFSTELTFDGI
;
A
#
# COMPACT_ATOMS: atom_id res chain seq x y z
N MET A 1 13.44 -21.39 9.55
CA MET A 1 12.28 -20.89 10.30
C MET A 1 11.01 -21.17 9.51
N HIS A 2 10.12 -22.02 10.03
CA HIS A 2 8.82 -22.29 9.41
C HIS A 2 7.85 -21.10 9.50
N LEU A 3 8.08 -20.18 10.44
CA LEU A 3 7.34 -18.93 10.64
C LEU A 3 7.46 -17.93 9.48
N LYS A 4 8.57 -17.94 8.72
CA LYS A 4 8.75 -17.10 7.51
C LYS A 4 7.69 -17.36 6.42
N ARG A 5 7.02 -18.51 6.46
CA ARG A 5 5.93 -18.85 5.54
C ARG A 5 4.57 -18.28 5.97
N ILE A 6 4.47 -17.74 7.18
CA ILE A 6 3.27 -17.18 7.80
C ILE A 6 3.39 -15.65 7.89
N GLU A 7 4.61 -15.09 8.01
CA GLU A 7 4.89 -13.63 7.95
C GLU A 7 4.32 -12.95 6.70
N ALA A 8 4.16 -13.67 5.59
CA ALA A 8 3.64 -13.13 4.34
C ALA A 8 2.12 -12.85 4.34
N LEU A 9 1.41 -13.09 5.46
CA LEU A 9 -0.03 -12.87 5.58
C LEU A 9 -0.34 -11.90 6.73
N PRO A 10 -0.96 -10.74 6.45
CA PRO A 10 -1.38 -9.80 7.47
C PRO A 10 -2.28 -10.50 8.48
N SER A 11 -2.06 -10.20 9.76
CA SER A 11 -2.86 -10.68 10.89
C SER A 11 -2.77 -12.18 11.21
N ALA A 12 -2.08 -13.01 10.42
CA ALA A 12 -1.94 -14.44 10.73
C ALA A 12 -1.10 -14.69 11.99
N LEU A 13 -0.01 -13.92 12.17
CA LEU A 13 0.79 -13.96 13.40
C LEU A 13 0.02 -13.35 14.58
N ASP A 14 -0.76 -12.31 14.33
CA ASP A 14 -1.54 -11.63 15.38
C ASP A 14 -2.66 -12.53 15.91
N ILE A 15 -3.30 -13.32 15.05
CA ILE A 15 -4.26 -14.36 15.46
C ILE A 15 -3.57 -15.44 16.31
N LEU A 16 -2.36 -15.88 15.94
CA LEU A 16 -1.61 -16.86 16.76
C LEU A 16 -1.25 -16.29 18.13
N ARG A 17 -0.77 -15.04 18.18
CA ARG A 17 -0.48 -14.32 19.44
C ARG A 17 -1.73 -14.19 20.30
N TYR A 18 -2.84 -13.76 19.70
CA TYR A 18 -4.10 -13.58 20.41
C TYR A 18 -4.62 -14.89 21.00
N LEU A 19 -4.67 -15.97 20.20
CA LEU A 19 -5.10 -17.27 20.68
C LEU A 19 -4.19 -17.77 21.79
N TYR A 20 -2.86 -17.62 21.67
CA TYR A 20 -1.92 -18.05 22.70
C TYR A 20 -2.11 -17.35 24.06
N GLN A 21 -2.67 -16.15 24.07
CA GLN A 21 -2.99 -15.42 25.30
C GLN A 21 -4.31 -15.87 25.95
N GLN A 22 -5.14 -16.64 25.24
CA GLN A 22 -6.43 -17.09 25.78
C GLN A 22 -6.27 -18.26 26.76
N PRO A 23 -7.10 -18.33 27.82
CA PRO A 23 -6.99 -19.38 28.85
C PRO A 23 -7.04 -20.83 28.36
N SER A 24 -7.63 -21.08 27.18
CA SER A 24 -7.73 -22.39 26.52
C SER A 24 -7.08 -22.44 25.13
N HIS A 25 -6.33 -21.41 24.77
CA HIS A 25 -5.83 -21.21 23.41
C HIS A 25 -6.90 -21.23 22.32
N GLU A 26 -8.13 -20.88 22.69
CA GLU A 26 -9.33 -20.95 21.86
C GLU A 26 -10.10 -19.63 21.93
N ALA A 27 -10.72 -19.22 20.82
CA ALA A 27 -11.61 -18.06 20.76
C ALA A 27 -12.64 -18.17 19.63
N GLU A 28 -13.77 -17.49 19.79
CA GLU A 28 -14.79 -17.33 18.75
C GLU A 28 -14.31 -16.35 17.68
N VAL A 29 -14.90 -16.45 16.47
CA VAL A 29 -14.56 -15.57 15.34
C VAL A 29 -14.73 -14.10 15.70
N ASP A 30 -15.88 -13.76 16.29
CA ASP A 30 -16.23 -12.38 16.63
C ASP A 30 -15.23 -11.81 17.64
N ASP A 31 -14.86 -12.57 18.66
CA ASP A 31 -13.86 -12.16 19.66
C ASP A 31 -12.47 -11.90 19.02
N ILE A 32 -12.05 -12.75 18.07
CA ILE A 32 -10.79 -12.58 17.36
C ILE A 32 -10.83 -11.31 16.48
N CYS A 33 -11.89 -11.15 15.71
CA CYS A 33 -12.07 -10.01 14.80
C CYS A 33 -12.12 -8.68 15.57
N ASP A 34 -12.90 -8.62 16.64
CA ASP A 34 -13.07 -7.44 17.47
C ASP A 34 -11.77 -7.08 18.21
N SER A 35 -11.12 -8.06 18.83
CA SER A 35 -9.89 -7.83 19.60
C SER A 35 -8.72 -7.37 18.73
N LEU A 36 -8.63 -7.90 17.50
CA LEU A 36 -7.57 -7.54 16.56
C LEU A 36 -7.94 -6.39 15.62
N ASN A 37 -9.18 -5.88 15.70
CA ASN A 37 -9.73 -4.88 14.78
C ASN A 37 -9.51 -5.27 13.30
N ILE A 38 -9.82 -6.53 12.96
CA ILE A 38 -9.72 -7.07 11.60
C ILE A 38 -11.10 -7.43 11.06
N GLY A 39 -11.35 -7.14 9.78
CA GLY A 39 -12.61 -7.50 9.13
C GLY A 39 -12.66 -8.97 8.66
N ASP A 40 -13.87 -9.49 8.47
CA ASP A 40 -14.17 -10.90 8.13
C ASP A 40 -13.38 -11.43 6.92
N ILE A 41 -13.14 -10.59 5.92
CA ILE A 41 -12.39 -10.98 4.72
C ILE A 41 -10.93 -11.28 5.09
N ARG A 42 -10.29 -10.40 5.86
CA ARG A 42 -8.90 -10.54 6.29
C ARG A 42 -8.76 -11.72 7.25
N PHE A 43 -9.68 -11.83 8.22
CA PHE A 43 -9.78 -12.98 9.11
C PHE A 43 -9.90 -14.29 8.32
N GLY A 44 -10.83 -14.37 7.37
CA GLY A 44 -11.10 -15.56 6.58
C GLY A 44 -9.90 -16.06 5.76
N LYS A 45 -9.06 -15.15 5.25
CA LYS A 45 -7.82 -15.50 4.54
C LYS A 45 -6.75 -16.01 5.50
N ALA A 46 -6.51 -15.28 6.60
CA ALA A 46 -5.52 -15.63 7.60
C ALA A 46 -5.84 -16.99 8.26
N ILE A 47 -7.08 -17.18 8.73
CA ILE A 47 -7.49 -18.39 9.43
C ILE A 47 -7.46 -19.63 8.51
N ARG A 48 -7.88 -19.49 7.25
CA ARG A 48 -7.81 -20.59 6.26
C ARG A 48 -6.38 -21.07 6.08
N ARG A 49 -5.42 -20.14 6.03
CA ARG A 49 -4.00 -20.50 5.92
C ARG A 49 -3.50 -21.19 7.18
N LEU A 50 -3.80 -20.64 8.35
CA LEU A 50 -3.38 -21.22 9.64
C LEU A 50 -3.92 -22.64 9.82
N VAL A 51 -5.16 -22.88 9.40
CA VAL A 51 -5.77 -24.22 9.36
C VAL A 51 -5.05 -25.12 8.35
N THR A 52 -4.84 -24.65 7.12
CA THR A 52 -4.17 -25.43 6.06
C THR A 52 -2.75 -25.85 6.45
N LEU A 53 -2.03 -24.98 7.17
CA LEU A 53 -0.68 -25.24 7.66
C LEU A 53 -0.67 -26.01 9.00
N GLY A 54 -1.84 -26.31 9.57
CA GLY A 54 -1.99 -27.11 10.78
C GLY A 54 -1.59 -26.39 12.06
N TYR A 55 -1.62 -25.06 12.10
CA TYR A 55 -1.36 -24.27 13.31
C TYR A 55 -2.63 -24.04 14.14
N VAL A 56 -3.78 -23.97 13.48
CA VAL A 56 -5.08 -23.74 14.11
C VAL A 56 -6.06 -24.81 13.63
N GLN A 57 -7.03 -25.15 14.45
CA GLN A 57 -8.16 -26.01 14.10
C GLN A 57 -9.47 -25.37 14.53
N MET A 58 -10.54 -25.65 13.80
CA MET A 58 -11.89 -25.20 14.15
C MET A 58 -12.66 -26.35 14.79
N ASN A 59 -13.37 -26.09 15.89
CA ASN A 59 -14.30 -27.06 16.45
C ASN A 59 -15.72 -26.88 15.89
N ALA A 60 -16.67 -27.71 16.34
CA ALA A 60 -18.05 -27.71 15.83
C ALA A 60 -18.86 -26.43 16.15
N HIS A 61 -18.34 -25.53 16.99
CA HIS A 61 -19.01 -24.32 17.45
C HIS A 61 -18.40 -23.03 16.88
N LEU A 62 -17.66 -23.12 15.76
CA LEU A 62 -16.96 -21.98 15.15
C LEU A 62 -15.89 -21.34 16.06
N VAL A 63 -15.44 -22.09 17.07
CA VAL A 63 -14.31 -21.69 17.91
C VAL A 63 -13.02 -22.21 17.27
N TYR A 64 -12.06 -21.32 17.12
CA TYR A 64 -10.73 -21.65 16.60
C TYR A 64 -9.76 -21.83 17.76
N GLY A 65 -9.02 -22.93 17.73
CA GLY A 65 -8.04 -23.29 18.76
C GLY A 65 -6.66 -23.59 18.19
N LEU A 66 -5.60 -23.29 18.94
CA LEU A 66 -4.25 -23.69 18.57
C LEU A 66 -4.14 -25.22 18.55
N THR A 67 -3.46 -25.75 17.55
CA THR A 67 -2.97 -27.13 17.58
C THR A 67 -1.67 -27.19 18.40
N GLN A 68 -1.17 -28.39 18.70
CA GLN A 68 0.16 -28.54 19.32
C GLN A 68 1.28 -27.84 18.51
N ASN A 69 1.16 -27.80 17.19
CA ASN A 69 2.11 -27.07 16.35
C ASN A 69 1.90 -25.56 16.44
N GLY A 70 0.65 -25.10 16.55
CA GLY A 70 0.28 -23.72 16.84
C GLY A 70 0.86 -23.22 18.16
N GLU A 71 0.70 -24.00 19.22
CA GLU A 71 1.22 -23.67 20.56
C GLU A 71 2.74 -23.52 20.57
N ARG A 72 3.46 -24.51 20.01
CA ARG A 72 4.92 -24.45 19.93
C ARG A 72 5.38 -23.23 19.13
N SER A 73 4.76 -22.96 17.99
CA SER A 73 5.10 -21.80 17.17
C SER A 73 4.73 -20.47 17.83
N SER A 74 3.65 -20.43 18.60
CA SER A 74 3.25 -19.22 19.35
C SER A 74 4.17 -18.97 20.55
N ALA A 75 4.66 -20.03 21.21
CA ALA A 75 5.69 -19.92 22.24
C ALA A 75 7.01 -19.39 21.65
N GLU A 76 7.46 -19.91 20.50
CA GLU A 76 8.63 -19.38 19.79
C GLU A 76 8.46 -17.90 19.40
N LEU A 77 7.25 -17.50 18.96
CA LEU A 77 6.92 -16.11 18.67
C LEU A 77 6.97 -15.24 19.93
N ALA A 78 6.40 -15.69 21.04
CA ALA A 78 6.42 -14.97 22.31
C ALA A 78 7.85 -14.82 22.87
N GLU A 79 8.70 -15.86 22.75
CA GLU A 79 10.12 -15.78 23.11
C GLU A 79 10.86 -14.76 22.25
N TYR A 80 10.57 -14.71 20.95
CA TYR A 80 11.14 -13.73 20.03
C TYR A 80 10.67 -12.30 20.37
N ASP A 81 9.38 -12.12 20.61
CA ASP A 81 8.78 -10.83 20.97
C ASP A 81 9.39 -10.33 22.31
N ASN A 82 9.50 -11.20 23.32
CA ASN A 82 10.15 -10.89 24.60
C ASN A 82 11.65 -10.57 24.46
N ALA A 83 12.36 -11.27 23.57
CA ALA A 83 13.76 -10.95 23.26
C ALA A 83 13.92 -9.60 22.53
N THR A 84 12.81 -9.06 22.00
CA THR A 84 12.74 -7.82 21.22
C THR A 84 11.92 -6.73 21.94
N GLU A 85 11.42 -6.99 23.16
CA GLU A 85 10.61 -6.07 23.96
C GLU A 85 11.37 -4.76 24.20
N GLY A 86 10.77 -3.64 23.79
CA GLY A 86 11.37 -2.29 23.81
C GLY A 86 11.64 -1.69 22.42
N ILE A 87 11.44 -2.46 21.35
CA ILE A 87 11.35 -1.92 20.00
C ILE A 87 9.87 -1.92 19.59
N ASP A 88 9.12 -0.91 20.03
CA ASP A 88 7.85 -0.55 19.38
C ASP A 88 8.18 -0.22 17.92
N GLN A 89 8.08 -1.22 17.02
CA GLN A 89 8.12 -0.95 15.60
C GLN A 89 6.73 -0.47 15.19
N GLU A 90 6.38 0.77 15.57
CA GLU A 90 5.54 1.54 14.66
C GLU A 90 6.17 1.40 13.26
N PRO A 91 5.39 1.07 12.22
CA PRO A 91 5.94 0.93 10.89
C PRO A 91 6.72 2.21 10.58
N GLN A 92 8.02 2.06 10.31
CA GLN A 92 8.91 3.20 10.17
C GLN A 92 8.45 4.02 8.97
N ARG A 93 7.66 5.07 9.24
CA ARG A 93 7.11 5.94 8.21
C ARG A 93 8.21 6.72 7.57
N THR A 94 8.42 6.49 6.28
CA THR A 94 9.39 7.24 5.49
C THR A 94 8.66 8.19 4.57
N VAL A 95 9.04 9.46 4.64
CA VAL A 95 8.49 10.52 3.80
C VAL A 95 9.36 10.67 2.56
N ARG A 96 8.77 10.59 1.37
CA ARG A 96 9.47 10.81 0.08
C ARG A 96 8.68 11.77 -0.80
N LYS A 97 9.39 12.68 -1.46
CA LYS A 97 8.78 13.65 -2.38
C LYS A 97 8.44 13.01 -3.72
N VAL A 98 7.27 13.36 -4.23
CA VAL A 98 6.86 13.11 -5.61
C VAL A 98 6.70 14.44 -6.33
N TYR A 99 7.07 14.46 -7.60
CA TYR A 99 6.99 15.61 -8.48
C TYR A 99 6.06 15.28 -9.66
N VAL A 100 5.27 16.25 -10.09
CA VAL A 100 4.56 16.24 -11.36
C VAL A 100 5.12 17.37 -12.20
N ALA A 101 5.82 17.04 -13.28
CA ALA A 101 6.34 18.00 -14.25
C ALA A 101 5.40 18.09 -15.45
N ALA A 102 5.00 19.32 -15.80
CA ALA A 102 4.01 19.61 -16.82
C ALA A 102 4.35 20.92 -17.54
N PRO A 103 4.03 21.08 -18.83
CA PRO A 103 3.97 22.40 -19.44
C PRO A 103 3.04 23.33 -18.66
N ARG A 104 3.47 24.57 -18.40
CA ARG A 104 2.69 25.58 -17.65
C ARG A 104 1.38 25.95 -18.33
N SER A 105 1.34 25.82 -19.65
CA SER A 105 0.12 25.86 -20.46
C SER A 105 0.14 24.71 -21.47
N LEU A 106 -1.01 24.10 -21.68
CA LEU A 106 -1.23 23.02 -22.65
C LEU A 106 -2.05 23.56 -23.82
N VAL A 107 -2.05 22.85 -24.96
CA VAL A 107 -2.82 23.24 -26.15
C VAL A 107 -4.01 22.31 -26.31
N ALA A 108 -5.21 22.86 -26.43
CA ALA A 108 -6.44 22.09 -26.59
C ALA A 108 -6.35 21.16 -27.82
N GLY A 109 -6.79 19.91 -27.65
CA GLY A 109 -6.78 18.89 -28.70
C GLY A 109 -5.40 18.34 -29.09
N GLN A 110 -4.31 18.82 -28.49
CA GLN A 110 -2.95 18.31 -28.75
C GLN A 110 -2.48 17.39 -27.61
N PRO A 111 -2.00 16.18 -27.92
CA PRO A 111 -1.39 15.32 -26.92
C PRO A 111 -0.21 16.00 -26.22
N SER A 112 -0.15 15.86 -24.90
CA SER A 112 0.91 16.34 -24.05
C SER A 112 1.32 15.25 -23.06
N THR A 113 2.56 15.31 -22.58
CA THR A 113 3.10 14.35 -21.63
C THR A 113 3.42 15.04 -20.32
N LEU A 114 2.85 14.52 -19.24
CA LEU A 114 3.23 14.83 -17.87
C LEU A 114 4.25 13.79 -17.39
N GLN A 115 5.18 14.22 -16.54
CA GLN A 115 6.14 13.30 -15.91
C GLN A 115 5.92 13.27 -14.40
N ILE A 116 5.67 12.08 -13.87
CA ILE A 116 5.57 11.83 -12.43
C ILE A 116 6.92 11.28 -11.98
N ALA A 117 7.63 12.01 -11.13
CA ALA A 117 8.98 11.64 -10.71
C ALA A 117 9.09 11.45 -9.19
N PHE A 118 9.79 10.40 -8.79
CA PHE A 118 10.22 10.14 -7.42
C PHE A 118 11.73 10.42 -7.35
N ALA A 119 12.13 11.38 -6.53
CA ALA A 119 13.55 11.68 -6.30
C ALA A 119 14.25 10.50 -5.61
N GLU A 120 15.55 10.34 -5.78
CA GLU A 120 16.31 9.31 -5.07
C GLU A 120 16.16 9.44 -3.54
N ASP A 121 16.09 8.29 -2.86
CA ASP A 121 15.98 8.23 -1.41
C ASP A 121 16.61 6.94 -0.87
N SER A 122 17.78 7.06 -0.25
CA SER A 122 18.53 5.92 0.29
C SER A 122 17.86 5.24 1.48
N ARG A 123 16.79 5.83 2.04
CA ARG A 123 15.99 5.20 3.11
C ARG A 123 15.16 4.03 2.60
N PHE A 124 14.88 3.96 1.29
CA PHE A 124 14.18 2.84 0.67
C PHE A 124 15.15 1.66 0.48
N ARG A 125 15.33 0.85 1.54
CA ARG A 125 16.27 -0.29 1.51
C ARG A 125 15.70 -1.46 0.73
N SER A 126 14.39 -1.65 0.80
CA SER A 126 13.65 -2.63 0.01
C SER A 126 12.71 -1.93 -0.97
N PRO A 127 12.62 -2.36 -2.24
CA PRO A 127 11.65 -1.80 -3.16
C PRO A 127 10.22 -2.16 -2.75
N VAL A 128 9.32 -1.18 -2.79
CA VAL A 128 7.89 -1.36 -2.50
C VAL A 128 7.06 -1.28 -3.77
N GLU A 129 5.95 -1.99 -3.82
CA GLU A 129 5.00 -1.88 -4.92
C GLU A 129 4.07 -0.69 -4.68
N VAL A 130 3.96 0.18 -5.68
CA VAL A 130 3.24 1.44 -5.60
C VAL A 130 2.26 1.51 -6.76
N VAL A 131 1.01 1.84 -6.45
CA VAL A 131 -0.05 2.05 -7.42
C VAL A 131 -0.27 3.55 -7.60
N LEU A 132 -0.13 4.00 -8.84
CA LEU A 132 -0.38 5.38 -9.26
C LEU A 132 -1.75 5.44 -9.93
N ARG A 133 -2.70 6.09 -9.26
CA ARG A 133 -4.00 6.40 -9.83
C ARG A 133 -3.99 7.82 -10.37
N MET A 134 -4.34 7.95 -11.64
CA MET A 134 -4.36 9.22 -12.36
C MET A 134 -5.77 9.51 -12.81
N GLU A 135 -6.24 10.72 -12.52
CA GLU A 135 -7.56 11.20 -12.93
C GLU A 135 -7.41 12.58 -13.55
N THR A 136 -8.27 12.89 -14.52
CA THR A 136 -8.30 14.20 -15.16
C THR A 136 -9.70 14.79 -15.19
N LEU A 137 -9.76 16.12 -15.22
CA LEU A 137 -10.95 16.89 -15.55
C LEU A 137 -10.61 17.83 -16.71
N ASN A 138 -11.50 17.90 -17.71
CA ASN A 138 -11.32 18.66 -18.96
C ASN A 138 -10.11 18.19 -19.78
N SER A 139 -9.76 16.91 -19.68
CA SER A 139 -8.80 16.25 -20.55
C SER A 139 -9.01 14.75 -20.53
N THR A 140 -8.51 14.08 -21.57
CA THR A 140 -8.55 12.62 -21.71
C THR A 140 -7.16 12.05 -21.51
N LEU A 141 -7.00 11.12 -20.55
CA LEU A 141 -5.78 10.33 -20.41
C LEU A 141 -5.69 9.28 -21.52
N ALA A 142 -4.49 9.07 -22.06
CA ALA A 142 -4.25 8.00 -23.02
C ALA A 142 -4.38 6.61 -22.40
N GLU A 143 -4.03 6.49 -21.12
CA GLU A 143 -4.18 5.28 -20.31
C GLU A 143 -4.98 5.62 -19.05
N THR A 144 -6.05 4.86 -18.81
CA THR A 144 -6.96 5.10 -17.67
C THR A 144 -6.80 4.09 -16.54
N ASP A 145 -6.03 3.03 -16.78
CA ASP A 145 -5.73 2.02 -15.77
C ASP A 145 -4.71 2.56 -14.75
N ASP A 146 -4.85 2.08 -13.52
CA ASP A 146 -3.86 2.33 -12.48
C ASP A 146 -2.49 1.78 -12.92
N ARG A 147 -1.43 2.58 -12.73
CA ARG A 147 -0.07 2.15 -13.04
C ARG A 147 0.63 1.62 -11.81
N VAL A 148 1.04 0.35 -11.85
CA VAL A 148 1.82 -0.29 -10.79
C VAL A 148 3.31 -0.16 -11.10
N ILE A 149 4.07 0.35 -10.14
CA ILE A 149 5.53 0.47 -10.22
C ILE A 149 6.20 -0.16 -9.00
N ARG A 150 7.44 -0.63 -9.18
CA ARG A 150 8.29 -1.08 -8.09
C ARG A 150 9.26 0.04 -7.71
N LEU A 151 8.96 0.75 -6.64
CA LEU A 151 9.69 1.93 -6.19
C LEU A 151 10.84 1.54 -5.25
N GLY A 152 12.07 1.66 -5.73
CA GLY A 152 13.30 1.47 -4.95
C GLY A 152 13.97 2.79 -4.53
N SER A 153 15.20 2.73 -4.04
CA SER A 153 15.97 3.92 -3.62
C SER A 153 16.38 4.86 -4.76
N GLY A 154 16.46 4.37 -5.98
CA GLY A 154 16.82 5.18 -7.15
C GLY A 154 15.73 6.17 -7.56
N GLN A 155 16.11 7.15 -8.39
CA GLN A 155 15.15 8.00 -9.08
C GLN A 155 14.26 7.15 -10.00
N GLN A 156 12.98 7.50 -10.07
CA GLN A 156 12.05 6.87 -10.98
C GLN A 156 11.13 7.90 -11.62
N ILE A 157 10.88 7.76 -12.92
CA ILE A 157 10.01 8.64 -13.70
C ILE A 157 8.96 7.79 -14.41
N VAL A 158 7.71 8.24 -14.37
CA VAL A 158 6.56 7.63 -15.04
C VAL A 158 5.91 8.70 -15.91
N ASP A 159 5.85 8.45 -17.21
CA ASP A 159 5.19 9.35 -18.15
C ASP A 159 3.68 9.06 -18.19
N ALA A 160 2.89 10.13 -18.22
CA ALA A 160 1.44 10.11 -18.36
C ALA A 160 1.05 11.01 -19.53
N SER A 161 0.53 10.42 -20.59
CA SER A 161 0.08 11.15 -21.78
C SER A 161 -1.40 11.51 -21.65
N LEU A 162 -1.73 12.76 -21.98
CA LEU A 162 -3.09 13.27 -21.96
C LEU A 162 -3.35 14.21 -23.14
N THR A 163 -4.62 14.41 -23.49
CA THR A 163 -5.06 15.40 -24.46
C THR A 163 -6.05 16.34 -23.79
N PRO A 164 -5.74 17.66 -23.65
CA PRO A 164 -6.66 18.62 -23.07
C PRO A 164 -7.87 18.88 -23.96
N ASP A 165 -9.03 19.08 -23.34
CA ASP A 165 -10.24 19.50 -24.04
C ASP A 165 -10.25 21.03 -24.25
N TRP A 166 -11.28 21.54 -24.93
CA TRP A 166 -11.43 22.97 -25.26
C TRP A 166 -11.98 23.81 -24.09
N PHE A 167 -11.32 23.74 -22.95
CA PHE A 167 -11.57 24.59 -21.77
C PHE A 167 -10.33 25.44 -21.49
N ASP A 168 -10.45 26.49 -20.67
CA ASP A 168 -9.31 27.35 -20.30
C ASP A 168 -8.40 26.72 -19.24
N GLN A 169 -8.89 25.68 -18.55
CA GLN A 169 -8.17 24.95 -17.51
C GLN A 169 -8.50 23.46 -17.53
N MET A 170 -7.51 22.64 -17.23
CA MET A 170 -7.67 21.23 -16.89
C MET A 170 -7.10 20.93 -15.50
N ARG A 171 -7.61 19.89 -14.86
CA ARG A 171 -7.07 19.38 -13.60
C ARG A 171 -6.50 17.99 -13.79
N PHE A 172 -5.28 17.78 -13.32
CA PHE A 172 -4.68 16.47 -13.18
C PHE A 172 -4.62 16.10 -11.69
N LYS A 173 -5.08 14.92 -11.33
CA LYS A 173 -5.02 14.39 -9.96
C LYS A 173 -4.19 13.12 -9.95
N LEU A 174 -3.21 13.08 -9.06
CA LEU A 174 -2.37 11.93 -8.77
C LEU A 174 -2.69 11.46 -7.35
N GLN A 175 -3.06 10.20 -7.21
CA GLN A 175 -3.15 9.53 -5.92
C GLN A 175 -2.20 8.34 -5.91
N VAL A 176 -1.44 8.21 -4.83
CA VAL A 176 -0.40 7.19 -4.69
C VAL A 176 -0.77 6.26 -3.55
N PHE A 177 -0.74 4.97 -3.83
CA PHE A 177 -0.98 3.92 -2.86
C PHE A 177 0.24 3.00 -2.79
N GLN A 178 0.56 2.51 -1.61
CA GLN A 178 1.50 1.43 -1.39
C GLN A 178 0.72 0.13 -1.28
N LEU A 179 1.10 -0.86 -2.08
CA LEU A 179 0.58 -2.21 -1.94
C LEU A 179 1.26 -2.87 -0.73
N ALA A 180 0.46 -3.45 0.16
CA ALA A 180 0.97 -4.26 1.25
C ALA A 180 1.81 -5.43 0.72
N ALA A 181 2.73 -5.95 1.55
CA ALA A 181 3.66 -7.01 1.14
C ALA A 181 2.97 -8.31 0.69
N ASP A 182 1.70 -8.50 1.03
CA ASP A 182 0.86 -9.63 0.62
C ASP A 182 0.12 -9.40 -0.71
N GLY A 183 0.17 -8.19 -1.24
CA GLY A 183 -0.43 -7.82 -2.52
C GLY A 183 -1.93 -7.50 -2.48
N GLU A 184 -2.55 -7.46 -1.30
CA GLU A 184 -4.02 -7.43 -1.21
C GLU A 184 -4.59 -6.11 -0.69
N ASP A 185 -3.84 -5.39 0.15
CA ASP A 185 -4.27 -4.11 0.73
C ASP A 185 -3.53 -2.92 0.13
N LEU A 186 -4.25 -1.80 -0.07
CA LEU A 186 -3.70 -0.53 -0.53
C LEU A 186 -3.67 0.49 0.60
N HIS A 187 -2.47 0.91 0.99
CA HIS A 187 -2.24 1.99 1.93
C HIS A 187 -2.11 3.32 1.19
N ILE A 188 -2.83 4.35 1.62
CA ILE A 188 -2.77 5.67 0.97
C ILE A 188 -1.48 6.36 1.38
N CYS A 189 -0.57 6.58 0.43
CA CYS A 189 0.66 7.31 0.67
C CYS A 189 0.48 8.83 0.62
N GLY A 190 -0.54 9.28 -0.12
CA GLY A 190 -0.83 10.69 -0.36
C GLY A 190 -1.12 10.95 -1.83
N GLY A 191 -1.02 12.21 -2.23
CA GLY A 191 -1.30 12.63 -3.60
C GLY A 191 -1.30 14.14 -3.77
N MET A 192 -1.57 14.58 -4.98
CA MET A 192 -1.74 15.99 -5.31
C MET A 192 -2.75 16.16 -6.45
N TYR A 193 -3.25 17.38 -6.59
CA TYR A 193 -3.87 17.81 -7.83
C TYR A 193 -3.14 19.05 -8.35
N VAL A 194 -3.13 19.20 -9.66
CA VAL A 194 -2.49 20.30 -10.38
C VAL A 194 -3.49 20.86 -11.37
N ASP A 195 -3.74 22.16 -11.29
CA ASP A 195 -4.51 22.90 -12.29
C ASP A 195 -3.55 23.47 -13.33
N LEU A 196 -3.79 23.15 -14.60
CA LEU A 196 -2.97 23.58 -15.73
C LEU A 196 -3.83 24.43 -16.66
N ASN A 197 -3.27 25.56 -17.10
CA ASN A 197 -3.92 26.40 -18.09
C ASN A 197 -3.94 25.68 -19.44
N VAL A 198 -5.00 25.88 -20.20
CA VAL A 198 -5.16 25.34 -21.55
C VAL A 198 -5.46 26.50 -22.48
N GLN A 199 -4.78 26.52 -23.62
CA GLN A 199 -4.94 27.55 -24.66
C GLN A 199 -5.43 26.91 -25.96
N ALA A 200 -6.18 27.67 -26.75
CA ALA A 200 -6.77 27.16 -27.99
C ALA A 200 -5.73 26.83 -29.08
N GLU A 201 -4.64 27.59 -29.15
CA GLU A 201 -3.62 27.48 -30.19
C GLU A 201 -2.24 27.96 -29.70
N GLY A 202 -1.18 27.64 -30.46
CA GLY A 202 0.19 28.02 -30.15
C GLY A 202 1.05 26.85 -29.69
N MET A 203 2.10 27.15 -28.93
CA MET A 203 3.04 26.17 -28.39
C MET A 203 2.79 25.94 -26.90
N PRO A 204 2.96 24.71 -26.39
CA PRO A 204 2.94 24.46 -24.95
C PRO A 204 3.92 25.39 -24.21
N GLY A 205 3.55 25.79 -22.99
CA GLY A 205 4.39 26.60 -22.14
C GLY A 205 5.63 25.86 -21.63
N GLU A 206 6.54 26.59 -20.98
CA GLU A 206 7.70 25.99 -20.32
C GLU A 206 7.29 24.95 -19.28
N VAL A 207 8.10 23.91 -19.12
CA VAL A 207 7.85 22.86 -18.14
C VAL A 207 8.09 23.39 -16.73
N VAL A 208 7.12 23.18 -15.85
CA VAL A 208 7.16 23.49 -14.43
C VAL A 208 6.91 22.22 -13.62
N ALA A 209 7.46 22.15 -12.41
CA ALA A 209 7.30 21.02 -11.51
C ALA A 209 6.51 21.42 -10.26
N PHE A 210 5.53 20.59 -9.93
CA PHE A 210 4.76 20.64 -8.68
C PHE A 210 5.20 19.49 -7.80
N SER A 211 5.22 19.66 -6.48
CA SER A 211 5.68 18.61 -5.57
C SER A 211 4.83 18.51 -4.33
N THR A 212 4.72 17.29 -3.80
CA THR A 212 4.16 17.00 -2.48
C THR A 212 4.98 15.92 -1.80
N GLU A 213 4.73 15.73 -0.52
CA GLU A 213 5.32 14.66 0.27
C GLU A 213 4.35 13.48 0.37
N LEU A 214 4.88 12.28 0.21
CA LEU A 214 4.17 11.02 0.37
C LEU A 214 4.74 10.28 1.57
N THR A 215 3.88 9.58 2.29
CA THR A 215 4.27 8.75 3.45
C THR A 215 4.14 7.28 3.09
N PHE A 216 5.16 6.49 3.43
CA PHE A 216 5.24 5.07 3.12
C PHE A 216 5.59 4.29 4.38
N ASP A 217 5.08 3.06 4.47
CA ASP A 217 5.23 2.18 5.64
C ASP A 217 6.22 1.04 5.35
N GLY A 218 7.09 0.69 6.30
CA GLY A 218 7.89 -0.55 6.28
C GLY A 218 8.88 -0.70 5.12
N ILE A 219 9.86 0.20 5.00
CA ILE A 219 10.79 0.31 3.85
C ILE A 219 12.25 -0.03 4.18
#